data_AF-A0A023FUA9-F1
#
_entry.id   AF-A0A023FUA9-F1
#
_cell.length_a   1.000
_cell.length_b   1.000
_cell.length_c   1.000
_cell.angle_alpha   90.00
_cell.angle_beta   90.00
_cell.angle_gamma   90.00
#
_symmetry.space_group_name_H-M   'P 1'
#
loop_
_entity.id
_entity.type
_entity.pdbx_description
1 polymer ?
#
loop_
_entity_poly.entity_id
_entity_poly.type
_entity_poly.pdbx_seq_one_letter_code
_entity_poly.pdbx_strand_id
1 'polypeptide(L)'
;GFSRKPLVIDGQGHLLGRLSALVAKTLLHGQKVVVVRCEGICISGSFFRNKLKYLSFLRKRCNVNPARGPYHFRAPSKILWRTVRGMLPHKTKRGSLALDRLKVFEGVPPPHRTKRMVVP
;
A
#
# COMPACT_ATOMS: atom_id res chain seq x y z
N GLY A 1 5.39 -19.92 -13.52
CA GLY A 1 5.05 -20.58 -12.24
C GLY A 1 5.23 -19.60 -11.09
N PHE A 2 4.57 -19.83 -9.94
CA PHE A 2 4.68 -18.97 -8.76
C PHE A 2 6.11 -18.98 -8.21
N SER A 3 6.73 -17.81 -8.09
CA SER A 3 8.11 -17.70 -7.62
C SER A 3 8.15 -17.54 -6.11
N ARG A 4 8.97 -18.36 -5.42
CA ARG A 4 9.21 -18.19 -3.98
C ARG A 4 9.91 -16.86 -3.65
N LYS A 5 10.60 -16.25 -4.64
CA LYS A 5 11.31 -14.97 -4.46
C LYS A 5 10.30 -13.81 -4.39
N PRO A 6 10.50 -12.83 -3.49
CA PRO A 6 9.63 -11.67 -3.43
C PRO A 6 9.75 -10.84 -4.72
N LEU A 7 8.60 -10.42 -5.24
CA LEU A 7 8.51 -9.45 -6.33
C LEU A 7 8.81 -8.06 -5.77
N VAL A 8 9.92 -7.44 -6.16
CA VAL A 8 10.28 -6.09 -5.72
C VAL A 8 9.82 -5.07 -6.76
N ILE A 9 8.89 -4.19 -6.39
CA ILE A 9 8.31 -3.17 -7.26
C ILE A 9 8.84 -1.79 -6.86
N ASP A 10 9.30 -1.00 -7.83
CA ASP A 10 9.61 0.42 -7.62
C ASP A 10 8.32 1.24 -7.69
N GLY A 11 7.95 1.92 -6.59
CA GLY A 11 6.76 2.74 -6.52
C GLY A 11 6.84 4.07 -7.26
N GLN A 12 8.03 4.50 -7.70
CA GLN A 12 8.19 5.81 -8.35
C GLN A 12 7.33 5.90 -9.62
N GLY A 13 6.60 7.02 -9.76
CA GLY A 13 5.83 7.34 -10.96
C GLY A 13 4.53 6.54 -11.13
N HIS A 14 4.25 5.60 -10.23
CA HIS A 14 3.03 4.78 -10.31
C HIS A 14 1.83 5.52 -9.75
N LEU A 15 0.65 5.28 -10.33
CA LEU A 15 -0.61 5.76 -9.76
C LEU A 15 -1.06 4.85 -8.61
N LEU A 16 -1.25 5.44 -7.42
CA LEU A 16 -1.57 4.74 -6.17
C LEU A 16 -2.64 3.65 -6.31
N GLY A 17 -3.77 3.99 -6.91
CA GLY A 17 -4.90 3.06 -7.07
C GLY A 17 -4.62 1.91 -8.04
N ARG A 18 -3.98 2.21 -9.18
CA ARG A 18 -3.67 1.21 -10.21
C ARG A 18 -2.66 0.19 -9.71
N LEU A 19 -1.59 0.68 -9.08
CA LEU A 19 -0.59 -0.17 -8.44
C LEU A 19 -1.23 -1.03 -7.33
N SER A 20 -2.07 -0.42 -6.48
CA SER A 20 -2.71 -1.15 -5.37
C SER A 20 -3.58 -2.31 -5.85
N ALA A 21 -4.31 -2.15 -6.96
CA ALA A 21 -5.19 -3.19 -7.49
C ALA A 21 -4.40 -4.40 -8.01
N LEU A 22 -3.32 -4.15 -8.76
CA LEU A 22 -2.46 -5.22 -9.28
C LEU A 22 -1.70 -5.93 -8.16
N VAL A 23 -1.22 -5.17 -7.17
CA VAL A 23 -0.61 -5.74 -5.96
C VAL A 23 -1.62 -6.59 -5.18
N ALA A 24 -2.84 -6.12 -4.96
CA ALA A 24 -3.87 -6.91 -4.26
C ALA A 24 -4.15 -8.25 -4.95
N LYS A 25 -4.25 -8.25 -6.29
CA LYS A 25 -4.48 -9.48 -7.07
C LYS A 25 -3.29 -10.45 -6.97
N THR A 26 -2.07 -9.96 -7.12
CA THR A 26 -0.85 -10.80 -7.01
C THR A 26 -0.67 -11.41 -5.61
N LEU A 27 -1.01 -10.68 -4.55
CA LEU A 27 -1.01 -11.19 -3.17
C LEU A 27 -2.03 -12.31 -2.96
N LEU A 28 -3.24 -12.18 -3.54
CA LEU A 28 -4.28 -13.22 -3.49
C LEU A 28 -3.92 -14.47 -4.30
N HIS A 29 -3.09 -14.33 -5.33
CA HIS A 29 -2.48 -15.43 -6.07
C HIS A 29 -1.32 -16.11 -5.32
N GLY A 30 -0.91 -15.58 -4.17
CA GLY A 30 0.11 -16.20 -3.32
C GLY A 30 1.53 -15.66 -3.51
N GLN A 31 1.74 -14.69 -4.40
CA GLN A 31 3.04 -14.08 -4.62
C GLN A 31 3.40 -13.15 -3.45
N LYS A 32 4.65 -13.21 -2.98
CA LYS A 32 5.19 -12.22 -2.03
C LYS A 32 5.57 -10.95 -2.79
N VAL A 33 5.14 -9.79 -2.31
CA VAL A 33 5.39 -8.50 -2.97
C VAL A 33 6.02 -7.52 -2.00
N VAL A 34 7.06 -6.83 -2.45
CA VAL A 34 7.73 -5.77 -1.72
C VAL A 34 7.67 -4.50 -2.57
N VAL A 35 7.01 -3.46 -2.08
CA VAL A 35 6.98 -2.16 -2.74
C VAL A 35 7.98 -1.23 -2.06
N VAL A 36 8.92 -0.69 -2.81
CA VAL A 36 9.91 0.28 -2.34
C VAL A 36 9.60 1.66 -2.91
N ARG A 37 10.18 2.71 -2.32
CA ARG A 37 10.00 4.10 -2.75
C ARG A 37 8.54 4.56 -2.78
N CYS A 38 7.80 4.22 -1.72
CA CYS A 38 6.39 4.59 -1.61
C CYS A 38 6.17 6.12 -1.62
N GLU A 39 7.18 6.92 -1.27
CA GLU A 39 7.19 8.38 -1.38
C GLU A 39 7.12 8.88 -2.83
N GLY A 40 7.52 8.07 -3.80
CA GLY A 40 7.48 8.40 -5.23
C GLY A 40 6.15 8.06 -5.92
N ILE A 41 5.16 7.55 -5.18
CA ILE A 41 3.85 7.18 -5.73
C ILE A 41 3.01 8.43 -5.99
N CYS A 42 2.39 8.47 -7.16
CA CYS A 42 1.58 9.59 -7.62
C CYS A 42 0.09 9.34 -7.34
N ILE A 43 -0.62 10.44 -7.07
CA ILE A 43 -2.09 10.46 -7.02
C ILE A 43 -2.55 11.52 -8.02
N SER A 44 -3.48 11.16 -8.90
CA SER A 44 -3.94 12.07 -9.94
C SER A 44 -4.71 13.28 -9.39
N GLY A 45 -4.55 14.41 -10.06
CA GLY A 45 -5.14 15.71 -9.69
C GLY A 45 -4.23 16.59 -8.85
N SER A 46 -4.72 17.80 -8.57
CA SER A 46 -3.94 18.81 -7.85
C SER A 46 -3.58 18.37 -6.43
N PHE A 47 -2.39 18.77 -5.98
CA PHE A 47 -1.91 18.54 -4.63
C PHE A 47 -2.91 19.03 -3.58
N PHE A 48 -3.47 20.22 -3.78
CA PHE A 48 -4.45 20.82 -2.88
C PHE A 48 -5.71 19.94 -2.71
N ARG A 49 -6.25 19.42 -3.82
CA ARG A 49 -7.42 18.52 -3.78
C ARG A 49 -7.12 17.23 -3.01
N ASN A 50 -5.96 16.64 -3.24
CA ASN A 50 -5.56 15.41 -2.55
C ASN A 50 -5.33 15.66 -1.05
N LYS A 51 -4.77 16.82 -0.68
CA LYS A 51 -4.66 17.26 0.71
C LYS A 51 -6.04 17.37 1.38
N LEU A 52 -7.01 18.02 0.74
CA LEU A 52 -8.37 18.14 1.29
C LEU A 52 -9.06 16.78 1.48
N LYS A 53 -8.91 15.85 0.52
CA LYS A 53 -9.42 14.49 0.66
C LYS A 53 -8.85 13.78 1.88
N TYR A 54 -7.54 13.90 2.08
CA TYR A 54 -6.87 13.29 3.22
C TYR A 54 -7.27 13.97 4.54
N LEU A 55 -7.39 15.30 4.58
CA LEU A 55 -7.88 16.04 5.75
C LEU A 55 -9.32 15.64 6.13
N SER A 56 -10.21 15.43 5.15
CA SER A 56 -11.55 14.90 5.39
C SER A 56 -11.50 13.51 6.03
N PHE A 57 -10.58 12.64 5.59
CA PHE A 57 -10.37 11.34 6.21
C PHE A 57 -9.94 11.45 7.69
N LEU A 58 -9.07 12.39 8.04
CA LEU A 58 -8.63 12.63 9.43
C LEU A 58 -9.74 13.07 10.39
N ARG A 59 -10.78 13.74 9.86
CA ARG A 59 -11.95 14.15 10.68
C ARG A 59 -12.75 12.94 11.17
N LYS A 60 -12.61 11.77 10.54
CA LYS A 60 -13.30 10.53 10.95
C LYS A 60 -12.67 10.00 12.24
N ARG A 61 -13.38 10.12 13.36
CA ARG A 61 -12.99 9.61 14.68
C ARG A 61 -14.16 8.94 15.38
N CYS A 62 -13.88 7.99 16.27
CA CYS A 62 -14.89 7.47 17.17
C CYS A 62 -15.19 8.51 18.25
N ASN A 63 -16.47 8.87 18.44
CA ASN A 63 -16.84 9.94 19.37
C ASN A 63 -16.65 9.53 20.84
N VAL A 64 -16.92 8.26 21.17
CA VAL A 64 -16.84 7.76 22.55
C VAL A 64 -15.41 7.54 23.03
N ASN A 65 -14.55 6.96 22.20
CA ASN A 65 -13.14 6.77 22.51
C ASN A 65 -12.32 6.81 21.20
N PRO A 66 -11.61 7.91 20.92
CA PRO A 66 -10.82 8.05 19.71
C PRO A 66 -9.78 6.94 19.48
N ALA A 67 -9.25 6.32 20.55
CA ALA A 67 -8.27 5.24 20.44
C ALA A 67 -8.85 3.95 19.83
N ARG A 68 -10.16 3.71 19.96
CA ARG A 68 -10.87 2.60 19.31
C ARG A 68 -11.31 2.92 17.87
N GLY A 69 -11.09 4.15 17.43
CA GLY A 69 -11.52 4.64 16.13
C GLY A 69 -10.60 4.25 14.97
N PRO A 70 -10.86 4.82 13.78
CA PRO A 70 -10.00 4.62 12.62
C PRO A 70 -8.59 5.17 12.86
N TYR A 71 -7.57 4.34 12.61
CA TYR A 71 -6.17 4.80 12.65
C TYR A 71 -5.81 5.61 11.40
N HIS A 72 -5.14 6.74 11.62
CA HIS A 72 -4.76 7.71 10.59
C HIS A 72 -3.26 7.65 10.28
N PHE A 73 -2.84 6.67 9.49
CA PHE A 73 -1.43 6.52 9.13
C PHE A 73 -0.93 7.61 8.17
N ARG A 74 0.18 8.27 8.54
CA ARG A 74 0.74 9.43 7.81
C ARG A 74 1.84 9.07 6.80
N ALA A 75 2.59 8.01 7.07
CA ALA A 75 3.70 7.58 6.24
C ALA A 75 3.21 7.13 4.85
N PRO A 76 3.81 7.57 3.72
CA PRO A 76 3.46 7.14 2.36
C PRO A 76 3.35 5.62 2.21
N SER A 77 4.28 4.88 2.81
CA SER A 77 4.27 3.41 2.86
C SER A 77 2.99 2.86 3.48
N LYS A 78 2.54 3.44 4.60
CA LYS A 78 1.32 3.03 5.29
C LYS A 78 0.04 3.50 4.59
N ILE A 79 0.10 4.60 3.84
CA ILE A 79 -1.00 5.01 2.95
C ILE A 79 -1.22 3.95 1.87
N LEU A 80 -0.15 3.50 1.20
CA LEU A 80 -0.21 2.40 0.23
C LEU A 80 -0.70 1.09 0.89
N TRP A 81 -0.17 0.74 2.06
CA TRP A 81 -0.61 -0.46 2.77
C TRP A 81 -2.11 -0.42 3.06
N ARG A 82 -2.64 0.74 3.46
CA ARG A 82 -4.07 0.92 3.72
C ARG A 82 -4.89 0.79 2.43
N THR A 83 -4.44 1.33 1.30
CA THR A 83 -5.16 1.20 0.03
C THR A 83 -5.20 -0.25 -0.43
N VAL A 84 -4.08 -0.98 -0.36
CA VAL A 84 -4.04 -2.42 -0.69
C VAL A 84 -4.91 -3.22 0.28
N ARG A 85 -4.86 -2.94 1.59
CA ARG A 85 -5.73 -3.57 2.59
C ARG A 85 -7.21 -3.36 2.28
N GLY A 86 -7.59 -2.18 1.80
CA GLY A 86 -8.96 -1.86 1.40
C GLY A 86 -9.44 -2.66 0.18
N MET A 87 -8.52 -3.13 -0.66
CA MET A 87 -8.80 -3.96 -1.83
C MET A 87 -8.72 -5.47 -1.54
N LEU A 88 -8.43 -5.87 -0.30
CA LEU A 88 -8.37 -7.26 0.15
C LEU A 88 -9.49 -7.57 1.15
N PRO A 89 -10.00 -8.83 1.19
CA PRO A 89 -10.92 -9.31 2.22
C PRO A 89 -10.18 -9.54 3.56
N HIS A 90 -9.53 -8.50 4.09
CA HIS A 90 -8.54 -8.56 5.18
C HIS A 90 -9.09 -9.03 6.54
N LYS A 91 -10.41 -9.10 6.70
CA LYS A 91 -11.04 -9.70 7.89
C LYS A 91 -11.07 -11.23 7.85
N THR A 92 -10.90 -11.83 6.68
CA THR A 92 -10.84 -13.29 6.52
C THR A 92 -9.41 -13.79 6.73
N LYS A 93 -9.24 -15.06 7.13
CA LYS A 93 -7.92 -15.69 7.28
C LYS A 93 -7.11 -15.60 5.98
N ARG A 94 -7.73 -15.90 4.83
CA ARG A 94 -7.09 -15.81 3.51
C ARG A 94 -6.60 -14.39 3.20
N GLY A 95 -7.41 -13.37 3.48
CA GLY A 95 -7.05 -11.98 3.25
C GLY A 95 -5.95 -11.48 4.18
N SER A 96 -5.97 -11.89 5.45
CA SER A 96 -4.89 -11.59 6.41
C SER A 96 -3.56 -12.17 5.92
N LEU A 97 -3.54 -13.46 5.54
CA LEU A 97 -2.34 -14.10 5.00
C LEU A 97 -1.84 -13.46 3.70
N ALA A 98 -2.75 -12.97 2.84
CA ALA A 98 -2.36 -12.22 1.65
C ALA A 98 -1.73 -10.88 2.01
N LEU A 99 -2.23 -10.19 3.04
CA LEU A 99 -1.68 -8.94 3.50
C LEU A 99 -0.31 -9.12 4.19
N ASP A 100 -0.08 -10.23 4.89
CA ASP A 100 1.22 -10.57 5.50
C ASP A 100 2.32 -10.81 4.47
N ARG A 101 1.96 -11.14 3.23
CA ARG A 101 2.89 -11.29 2.09
C ARG A 101 3.37 -9.95 1.54
N LEU A 102 2.73 -8.83 1.90
CA LEU A 102 3.07 -7.49 1.44
C LEU A 102 4.07 -6.83 2.41
N LYS A 103 5.18 -6.33 1.86
CA LYS A 103 6.05 -5.38 2.56
C LYS A 103 6.10 -4.06 1.79
N VAL A 104 6.12 -2.96 2.53
CA VAL A 104 6.13 -1.61 1.96
C VAL A 104 7.21 -0.79 2.66
N PHE A 105 7.97 -0.03 1.88
CA PHE A 105 9.07 0.80 2.39
C PHE A 105 9.09 2.17 1.72
N GLU A 106 9.48 3.17 2.49
CA GLU A 106 9.95 4.44 1.96
C GLU A 106 11.45 4.33 1.67
N GLY A 107 11.88 4.91 0.54
CA GLY A 107 13.21 4.68 -0.01
C GLY A 107 13.45 3.22 -0.40
N VAL A 108 14.73 2.84 -0.52
CA VAL A 108 15.17 1.48 -0.84
C VAL A 108 16.12 0.99 0.27
N PRO A 109 15.64 0.14 1.20
CA PRO A 109 16.50 -0.39 2.25
C PRO A 109 17.55 -1.35 1.66
N PRO A 110 18.71 -1.54 2.32
CA PRO A 110 19.83 -2.35 1.81
C PRO A 110 19.46 -3.74 1.24
N PRO A 111 18.61 -4.57 1.87
CA PRO A 111 18.26 -5.90 1.34
C PRO A 111 17.42 -5.87 0.05
N HIS A 112 16.92 -4.70 -0.36
CA HIS A 112 16.07 -4.52 -1.53
C HIS A 112 16.72 -3.67 -2.62
N ARG A 113 18.04 -3.46 -2.56
CA ARG A 113 18.87 -2.85 -3.63
C ARG A 113 19.14 -3.81 -4.79
N THR A 114 18.20 -4.68 -5.10
CA THR A 114 18.26 -5.62 -6.22
C THR A 114 17.50 -5.06 -7.43
N LYS A 115 17.46 -5.82 -8.54
CA LYS A 115 16.65 -5.46 -9.71
C LYS A 115 15.19 -5.25 -9.28
N ARG A 116 14.66 -4.06 -9.56
CA ARG A 116 13.28 -3.64 -9.28
C ARG A 116 12.45 -3.73 -10.54
N MET A 117 11.18 -4.10 -10.39
CA MET A 117 10.22 -4.15 -11.47
C MET A 117 9.33 -2.91 -11.47
N VAL A 118 8.90 -2.52 -12.66
CA VAL A 118 7.88 -1.50 -12.91
C VAL A 118 6.63 -2.21 -13.40
N VAL A 119 5.47 -1.77 -12.92
CA VAL A 119 4.18 -2.22 -13.43
C VAL A 119 3.78 -1.25 -14.55
N PRO A 120 3.64 -1.71 -15.80
CA PRO A 120 3.25 -0.86 -16.93
C PRO A 120 1.87 -0.21 -16.75
#